data_AF-A0A3P7P3D5-F1
#
_entry.id   AF-A0A3P7P3D5-F1
#
_cell.length_a   1.000
_cell.length_b   1.000
_cell.length_c   1.000
_cell.angle_alpha   90.00
_cell.angle_beta   90.00
_cell.angle_gamma   90.00
#
_symmetry.space_group_name_H-M   'P 1'
#
loop_
_entity.id
_entity.type
_entity.pdbx_description
1 polymer ?
#
loop_
_entity_poly.entity_id
_entity_poly.type
_entity_poly.pdbx_seq_one_letter_code
_entity_poly.pdbx_strand_id
1 'polypeptide(L)'
;MSVVAQQILAVLSALASMPKNQGTPEDIRFMFEGRMIKLVWSCGIFITMNPGYAGRTELPDNLKSMFRPIAMVVPDSTMIAEITLFAEGFNNTKVT
;
A
#
# COMPACT_ATOMS: atom_id res chain seq x y z
N MET A 1 11.08 5.19 19.50
CA MET A 1 10.94 4.84 18.07
C MET A 1 10.23 3.50 18.00
N SER A 2 9.14 3.36 17.22
CA SER A 2 8.50 2.05 17.02
C SER A 2 9.43 1.13 16.23
N VAL A 3 9.61 -0.12 16.68
CA VAL A 3 10.40 -1.16 15.98
C VAL A 3 9.87 -1.35 14.55
N VAL A 4 8.55 -1.32 14.39
CA VAL A 4 7.90 -1.47 13.08
C VAL A 4 8.27 -0.34 12.13
N ALA A 5 8.40 0.89 12.63
CA ALA A 5 8.81 2.02 11.79
C ALA A 5 10.25 1.88 11.29
N GLN A 6 11.16 1.36 12.12
CA GLN A 6 12.53 1.06 11.72
C GLN A 6 12.58 -0.05 10.66
N GLN A 7 11.78 -1.10 10.82
CA GLN A 7 11.70 -2.20 9.87
C GLN A 7 11.17 -1.73 8.51
N ILE A 8 10.09 -0.96 8.50
CA ILE A 8 9.51 -0.39 7.28
C ILE A 8 10.53 0.50 6.58
N LEU A 9 11.22 1.37 7.32
CA LEU A 9 12.25 2.23 6.77
C LEU A 9 13.38 1.42 6.12
N ALA A 10 13.86 0.36 6.76
CA ALA A 10 14.91 -0.50 6.21
C ALA A 10 14.51 -1.11 4.85
N VAL A 11 13.27 -1.58 4.73
CA VAL A 11 12.74 -2.11 3.46
C VAL A 11 12.61 -1.01 2.41
N LEU A 12 12.03 0.15 2.75
CA LEU A 12 11.83 1.25 1.80
C LEU A 12 13.16 1.83 1.31
N SER A 13 14.16 1.96 2.20
CA SER A 13 15.51 2.38 1.82
C SER A 13 16.18 1.37 0.89
N ALA A 14 16.03 0.06 1.15
CA ALA A 14 16.56 -0.97 0.27
C ALA A 14 15.92 -0.90 -1.13
N LEU A 15 14.59 -0.75 -1.20
CA LEU A 15 13.88 -0.56 -2.47
C LEU A 15 14.31 0.72 -3.21
N ALA A 16 14.50 1.83 -2.50
CA ALA A 16 14.93 3.10 -3.08
C ALA A 16 16.38 3.07 -3.61
N SER A 17 17.23 2.22 -3.04
CA SER A 17 18.62 2.04 -3.47
C SER A 17 18.80 1.20 -4.75
N MET A 18 17.71 0.63 -5.28
CA MET A 18 17.75 -0.22 -6.47
C MET A 18 18.21 0.56 -7.72
N PRO A 19 19.14 0.00 -8.52
CA PRO A 19 19.50 0.58 -9.82
C PRO A 19 18.29 0.57 -10.75
N LYS A 20 17.88 1.74 -11.24
CA LYS A 20 16.71 1.87 -12.15
C LYS A 20 16.95 1.28 -13.55
N ASN A 21 18.21 0.99 -13.91
CA ASN A 21 18.64 0.68 -15.28
C ASN A 21 19.29 -0.70 -15.44
N GLN A 22 19.25 -1.59 -14.44
CA GLN A 22 19.72 -2.96 -14.59
C GLN A 22 18.54 -3.92 -14.41
N GLY A 23 18.48 -4.95 -15.25
CA GLY A 23 17.46 -6.00 -15.20
C GLY A 23 17.35 -6.65 -13.82
N THR A 24 16.32 -7.48 -13.65
CA THR A 24 15.94 -8.13 -12.38
C THR A 24 17.16 -8.45 -11.51
N PRO A 25 17.37 -7.71 -10.41
CA PRO A 25 18.53 -7.98 -9.58
C PRO A 25 18.23 -9.23 -8.77
N GLU A 26 18.57 -10.39 -9.32
CA GLU A 26 18.29 -11.70 -8.73
C GLU A 26 18.90 -11.82 -7.31
N ASP A 27 19.95 -11.04 -7.03
CA ASP A 27 20.82 -11.18 -5.87
C ASP A 27 20.99 -9.92 -5.02
N ILE A 28 20.15 -8.89 -5.19
CA ILE A 28 20.23 -7.74 -4.28
C ILE A 28 19.76 -8.18 -2.89
N ARG A 29 20.64 -7.98 -1.91
CA ARG A 29 20.43 -8.31 -0.51
C ARG A 29 20.62 -7.07 0.34
N PHE A 30 19.89 -7.00 1.46
CA PHE A 30 20.02 -5.92 2.42
C PHE A 30 20.02 -6.46 3.86
N MET A 31 20.55 -5.67 4.78
CA MET A 31 20.56 -6.00 6.20
C MET A 31 19.18 -5.69 6.80
N PHE A 32 18.54 -6.70 7.36
CA PHE A 32 17.26 -6.58 8.04
C PHE A 32 17.33 -7.34 9.36
N GLU A 33 17.13 -6.64 10.48
CA GLU A 33 17.15 -7.25 11.83
C GLU A 33 18.41 -8.10 12.10
N GLY A 34 19.58 -7.62 11.66
CA GLY A 34 20.86 -8.30 11.83
C GLY A 34 21.10 -9.48 10.89
N ARG A 35 20.25 -9.69 9.87
CA ARG A 35 20.40 -10.75 8.87
C ARG A 35 20.41 -10.18 7.45
N MET A 36 21.26 -10.74 6.60
CA MET A 36 21.22 -10.44 5.16
C MET A 36 20.09 -11.23 4.50
N ILE A 37 19.10 -10.52 3.97
CA ILE A 37 17.96 -11.12 3.27
C ILE A 37 17.90 -10.65 1.83
N LYS A 38 17.33 -11.48 0.95
CA LYS A 38 17.08 -11.12 -0.46
C LYS A 38 15.99 -10.05 -0.53
N LEU A 39 16.24 -9.01 -1.32
CA LEU A 39 15.27 -7.98 -1.64
C LEU A 39 14.33 -8.47 -2.74
N VAL A 40 13.03 -8.40 -2.49
CA VAL A 40 12.00 -8.65 -3.49
C VAL A 40 11.54 -7.28 -4.02
N TRP A 41 11.94 -6.94 -5.25
CA TRP A 41 11.69 -5.62 -5.83
C TRP A 41 10.20 -5.31 -6.03
N SER A 42 9.37 -6.35 -6.18
CA SER A 42 7.91 -6.23 -6.31
C SER A 42 7.20 -6.06 -4.97
N CYS A 43 7.93 -5.99 -3.85
CA CYS A 43 7.36 -5.75 -2.53
C CYS A 43 6.81 -4.32 -2.43
N GLY A 44 5.59 -4.19 -1.94
CA GLY A 44 4.95 -2.92 -1.62
C GLY A 44 4.35 -2.96 -0.21
N ILE A 45 4.43 -1.84 0.50
CA ILE A 45 3.85 -1.67 1.83
C ILE A 45 2.73 -0.65 1.74
N PHE A 46 1.55 -1.01 2.24
CA PHE A 46 0.37 -0.16 2.23
C PHE A 46 -0.25 -0.15 3.62
N ILE A 47 -0.71 1.02 4.06
CA ILE A 47 -1.41 1.18 5.33
C ILE A 47 -2.80 1.71 5.02
N THR A 48 -3.82 1.01 5.50
CA THR A 48 -5.19 1.51 5.50
C THR A 48 -5.47 2.09 6.88
N MET A 49 -5.88 3.36 6.89
CA MET A 49 -6.32 4.04 8.10
C MET A 49 -7.80 4.36 7.94
N ASN A 50 -8.63 3.97 8.91
CA ASN A 50 -10.00 4.43 9.04
C ASN A 50 -10.01 5.51 10.13
N PRO A 51 -9.96 6.80 9.78
CA PRO A 51 -9.92 7.89 10.76
C PRO A 51 -11.18 7.82 11.64
N GLY A 52 -11.02 8.05 12.95
CA GLY A 52 -12.15 8.09 13.88
C GLY A 52 -12.71 6.73 14.31
N TYR A 53 -12.06 5.60 13.97
CA TYR A 53 -12.45 4.30 14.51
C TYR A 53 -12.13 4.24 16.02
N ALA A 54 -13.18 4.27 16.86
CA ALA A 54 -13.06 4.35 18.30
C ALA A 54 -12.16 3.25 18.89
N GLY A 55 -11.32 3.63 19.85
CA GLY A 55 -10.43 2.70 20.57
C GLY A 55 -9.13 2.34 19.85
N ARG A 56 -8.82 2.96 18.69
CA ARG A 56 -7.52 2.81 18.03
C ARG A 56 -6.70 4.09 18.10
N THR A 57 -5.44 3.94 18.44
CA THR A 57 -4.46 5.04 18.36
C THR A 57 -4.19 5.36 16.90
N GLU A 58 -4.12 6.65 16.57
CA GLU A 58 -3.65 7.08 15.26
C GLU A 58 -2.22 6.58 14.99
N LEU A 59 -1.90 6.48 13.70
CA LEU A 59 -0.55 6.16 13.28
C LEU A 59 0.44 7.25 13.76
N PRO A 60 1.57 6.90 14.39
CA PRO A 60 2.58 7.87 14.78
C PRO A 60 3.10 8.70 13.59
N ASP A 61 3.42 9.98 13.81
CA ASP A 61 3.80 10.90 12.72
C ASP A 61 5.05 10.47 11.96
N ASN A 62 6.03 9.89 12.65
CA ASN A 62 7.25 9.35 12.04
C ASN A 62 6.98 8.19 11.08
N LEU A 63 5.85 7.49 11.25
CA LEU A 63 5.42 6.45 10.35
C LEU A 63 4.56 7.04 9.23
N LYS A 64 3.64 7.97 9.55
CA LYS A 64 2.86 8.73 8.54
C LYS A 64 3.78 9.39 7.50
N SER A 65 4.91 9.97 7.91
CA SER A 65 5.85 10.66 7.01
C SER A 65 6.55 9.73 6.00
N MET A 66 6.56 8.42 6.24
CA MET A 66 7.16 7.43 5.31
C MET A 66 6.21 7.07 4.16
N PHE A 67 4.93 7.40 4.26
CA PHE A 67 3.89 7.04 3.29
C PHE A 67 3.29 8.26 2.61
N ARG A 68 2.78 8.06 1.40
CA ARG A 68 1.97 9.06 0.69
C ARG A 68 0.51 8.92 1.14
N PRO A 69 -0.13 9.98 1.66
CA PRO A 69 -1.53 9.90 2.06
C PRO A 69 -2.43 9.79 0.83
N ILE A 70 -3.47 8.97 0.94
CA ILE A 70 -4.55 8.85 -0.04
C ILE A 70 -5.87 8.97 0.72
N ALA A 71 -6.73 9.89 0.29
CA ALA A 71 -8.07 9.99 0.81
C ALA A 71 -9.02 9.13 -0.03
N MET A 72 -9.71 8.19 0.59
CA MET A 72 -10.79 7.44 -0.04
C MET A 72 -12.10 8.23 0.14
N VAL A 73 -12.68 8.69 -0.97
CA VAL A 73 -13.99 9.37 -0.97
C VAL A 73 -15.09 8.31 -1.03
N VAL A 74 -16.30 8.66 -0.56
CA VAL A 74 -17.50 7.82 -0.67
C VAL A 74 -17.66 7.35 -2.12
N PRO A 75 -17.77 6.03 -2.36
CA PRO A 75 -17.88 5.50 -3.72
C PRO A 75 -19.24 5.84 -4.35
N ASP A 76 -19.26 5.97 -5.67
CA ASP A 76 -20.50 6.12 -6.44
C ASP A 76 -21.25 4.78 -6.50
N SER A 77 -22.27 4.67 -5.66
CA SER A 77 -23.05 3.44 -5.53
C SER A 77 -23.91 3.17 -6.76
N THR A 78 -24.35 4.21 -7.48
CA THR A 78 -25.13 4.07 -8.70
C THR A 78 -24.25 3.46 -9.78
N MET A 79 -23.08 4.06 -10.05
CA MET A 79 -22.15 3.54 -11.06
C MET A 79 -21.71 2.10 -10.77
N ILE A 80 -21.41 1.78 -9.50
CA ILE A 80 -21.04 0.41 -9.11
C ILE A 80 -22.18 -0.56 -9.37
N ALA A 81 -23.42 -0.19 -9.01
CA ALA A 81 -24.59 -1.03 -9.24
C ALA A 81 -24.86 -1.22 -10.75
N GLU A 82 -24.73 -0.18 -11.57
CA GLU A 82 -24.91 -0.26 -13.02
C GLU A 82 -23.93 -1.24 -13.66
N ILE A 83 -22.64 -1.17 -13.32
CA ILE A 83 -21.60 -2.07 -13.85
C ILE A 83 -21.84 -3.49 -13.38
N THR A 84 -22.23 -3.66 -12.11
CA THR A 84 -22.51 -4.97 -11.52
C THR A 84 -23.71 -5.64 -12.21
N LEU A 85 -24.82 -4.92 -12.37
CA LEU A 85 -26.01 -5.41 -13.07
C LEU A 85 -25.70 -5.74 -14.55
N PHE A 86 -24.86 -4.94 -15.20
CA PHE A 86 -24.48 -5.19 -16.59
C PHE A 86 -23.64 -6.46 -16.71
N ALA A 87 -22.70 -6.69 -15.79
CA ALA A 87 -21.88 -7.91 -15.75
C ALA A 87 -22.71 -9.19 -15.53
N GLU A 88 -23.85 -9.10 -14.85
CA GLU A 88 -24.80 -10.20 -14.63
C GLU A 88 -25.78 -10.41 -15.81
N GLY A 89 -25.69 -9.59 -16.87
CA GLY A 89 -26.49 -9.76 -18.09
C GLY A 89 -27.84 -9.04 -18.09
N PHE A 90 -28.08 -8.11 -17.16
CA PHE A 90 -29.25 -7.24 -17.22
C PHE A 90 -29.07 -6.18 -18.33
N ASN A 91 -30.11 -5.98 -19.15
CA ASN A 91 -30.04 -5.08 -20.31
C ASN A 91 -30.43 -3.63 -20.00
N ASN A 92 -31.15 -3.39 -18.90
CA ASN A 92 -31.56 -2.05 -18.48
C ASN A 92 -31.00 -1.73 -17.11
N THR A 93 -29.74 -1.31 -17.09
CA THR A 93 -28.97 -1.11 -15.86
C THR A 93 -28.84 0.35 -15.47
N LYS A 94 -29.00 1.27 -16.43
CA LYS A 94 -28.89 2.71 -16.19
C LYS A 94 -30.06 3.22 -15.35
N VAL A 95 -29.71 3.94 -14.29
CA VAL A 95 -30.70 4.71 -13.53
C VAL A 95 -30.90 6.03 -14.29
N THR A 96 -31.92 6.05 -15.15
CA THR A 96 -32.28 7.23 -15.96
C THR A 96 -33.29 8.09 -15.22
#